data_AF-A0A927W4C7-F1
#
_entry.id   AF-A0A927W4C7-F1
#
_cell.length_a   1.000
_cell.length_b   1.000
_cell.length_c   1.000
_cell.angle_alpha   90.00
_cell.angle_beta   90.00
_cell.angle_gamma   90.00
#
_symmetry.space_group_name_H-M   'P 1'
#
loop_
_entity.id
_entity.type
_entity.pdbx_description
1 polymer ?
#
loop_
_entity_poly.entity_id
_entity_poly.type
_entity_poly.pdbx_seq_one_letter_code
_entity_poly.pdbx_strand_id
1 'polypeptide(L)'
;MVLLKGKEDCNLKITEENFIVQIQQKNEDALGFVIQQYGWIIKTVAKKHLQQQPELTDECINDVLLAVWQHIASFDRSKSSFENWLAGVSRYKAIDCKRKYLKRIKEEPLNTAEETADATNSLRRLEEEINEEMREMLACLNKQDRGIFERMFWKGESVKEISASMGMKETAVYNHVSRGKKKLRKYLTEIGRGSSL
;
A
#
# COMPACT_ATOMS: atom_id res chain seq x y z
N MET A 1 23.99 44.65 -16.88
CA MET A 1 24.48 43.27 -16.90
C MET A 1 23.76 42.47 -15.81
N VAL A 2 22.55 41.99 -16.11
CA VAL A 2 21.86 40.98 -15.30
C VAL A 2 21.49 39.88 -16.27
N LEU A 3 22.24 38.79 -16.20
CA LEU A 3 22.11 37.63 -17.07
C LEU A 3 20.75 36.97 -16.80
N LEU A 4 19.87 37.00 -17.81
CA LEU A 4 18.78 36.06 -17.96
C LEU A 4 19.41 34.67 -18.09
N LYS A 5 19.59 33.96 -16.97
CA LYS A 5 19.79 32.51 -17.02
C LYS A 5 18.46 31.91 -17.48
N GLY A 6 18.48 31.41 -18.71
CA GLY A 6 17.34 30.81 -19.36
C GLY A 6 16.71 29.73 -18.50
N LYS A 7 15.37 29.69 -18.55
CA LYS A 7 14.67 28.40 -18.53
C LYS A 7 15.20 27.61 -19.73
N GLU A 8 16.25 26.83 -19.50
CA GLU A 8 16.42 25.62 -20.27
C GLU A 8 15.27 24.71 -19.84
N ASP A 9 14.22 24.68 -20.65
CA ASP A 9 13.28 23.57 -20.67
C ASP A 9 14.09 22.32 -20.99
N CYS A 10 14.66 21.69 -19.96
CA CYS A 10 15.22 20.36 -20.05
C CYS A 10 14.03 19.40 -20.26
N ASN A 11 13.66 19.24 -21.53
CA ASN A 11 12.79 18.18 -22.04
C ASN A 11 13.49 16.83 -21.84
N LEU A 12 13.72 16.45 -20.58
CA LEU A 12 14.40 15.24 -20.19
C LEU A 12 13.37 14.11 -20.33
N LYS A 13 13.47 13.36 -21.42
CA LYS A 13 12.56 12.25 -21.70
C LYS A 13 12.56 11.27 -20.52
N ILE A 14 11.38 11.01 -19.98
CA ILE A 14 11.21 9.99 -18.93
C ILE A 14 11.30 8.60 -19.56
N THR A 15 12.07 7.71 -18.93
CA THR A 15 12.30 6.32 -19.35
C THR A 15 12.26 5.36 -18.17
N GLU A 16 12.28 4.06 -18.43
CA GLU A 16 12.33 3.01 -17.40
C GLU A 16 13.59 3.10 -16.52
N GLU A 17 14.67 3.69 -17.04
CA GLU A 17 15.93 3.87 -16.31
C GLU A 17 15.87 5.02 -15.31
N ASN A 18 15.13 6.10 -15.62
CA ASN A 18 15.23 7.36 -14.88
C ASN A 18 13.98 7.75 -14.07
N PHE A 19 12.81 7.16 -14.33
CA PHE A 19 11.55 7.63 -13.73
C PHE A 19 11.58 7.64 -12.20
N ILE A 20 12.26 6.67 -11.57
CA ILE A 20 12.41 6.59 -10.11
C ILE A 20 13.11 7.83 -9.56
N VAL A 21 14.25 8.20 -10.14
CA VAL A 21 15.03 9.37 -9.72
C VAL A 21 14.23 10.65 -9.97
N GLN A 22 13.51 10.71 -11.08
CA GLN A 22 12.67 11.86 -11.42
C GLN A 22 11.48 12.04 -10.46
N ILE A 23 10.83 10.95 -10.02
CA ILE A 23 9.78 11.03 -8.97
C ILE A 23 10.39 11.49 -7.64
N GLN A 24 11.60 11.06 -7.29
CA GLN A 24 12.30 11.55 -6.08
C GLN A 24 12.56 13.07 -6.16
N GLN A 25 12.85 13.58 -7.35
CA GLN A 25 13.03 15.00 -7.64
C GLN A 25 11.71 15.78 -7.81
N LYS A 26 10.55 15.12 -7.58
CA LYS A 26 9.23 15.72 -7.72
C LYS A 26 8.91 16.21 -9.13
N ASN A 27 9.44 15.50 -10.14
CA ASN A 27 9.03 15.69 -11.53
C ASN A 27 7.70 14.95 -11.79
N GLU A 28 6.64 15.70 -12.07
CA GLU A 28 5.29 15.16 -12.31
C GLU A 28 5.19 14.33 -13.58
N ASP A 29 5.98 14.64 -14.62
CA ASP A 29 6.01 13.86 -15.87
C ASP A 29 6.43 12.41 -15.61
N ALA A 30 7.26 12.19 -14.59
CA ALA A 30 7.69 10.86 -14.21
C ALA A 30 6.58 10.03 -13.54
N LEU A 31 5.64 10.68 -12.85
CA LEU A 31 4.44 10.02 -12.37
C LEU A 31 3.49 9.72 -13.54
N GLY A 32 3.40 10.63 -14.52
CA GLY A 32 2.70 10.40 -15.78
C GLY A 32 3.20 9.14 -16.52
N PHE A 33 4.51 8.96 -16.59
CA PHE A 33 5.13 7.74 -17.13
C PHE A 33 4.68 6.48 -16.37
N VAL A 34 4.64 6.51 -15.03
CA VAL A 34 4.19 5.37 -14.22
C VAL A 34 2.74 5.00 -14.52
N ILE A 35 1.86 6.00 -14.66
CA ILE A 35 0.45 5.78 -14.99
C ILE A 35 0.33 5.11 -16.37
N GLN A 36 1.06 5.61 -17.37
CA GLN A 36 1.01 5.08 -18.73
C GLN A 36 1.57 3.65 -18.82
N GLN A 37 2.74 3.39 -18.23
CA GLN A 37 3.45 2.12 -18.38
C GLN A 37 2.94 1.03 -17.41
N TYR A 38 2.60 1.41 -16.19
CA TYR A 38 2.31 0.47 -15.10
C TYR A 38 0.90 0.60 -14.52
N GLY A 39 0.07 1.55 -14.99
CA GLY A 39 -1.29 1.75 -14.48
C GLY A 39 -2.18 0.52 -14.59
N TRP A 40 -1.92 -0.36 -15.57
CA TRP A 40 -2.62 -1.63 -15.72
C TRP A 40 -2.41 -2.57 -14.51
N ILE A 41 -1.24 -2.53 -13.86
CA ILE A 41 -0.95 -3.33 -12.67
C ILE A 41 -1.81 -2.84 -11.51
N ILE A 42 -1.82 -1.53 -11.29
CA ILE A 42 -2.60 -0.89 -10.23
C ILE A 42 -4.08 -1.22 -10.41
N LYS A 43 -4.60 -1.05 -11.63
CA LYS A 43 -6.00 -1.32 -11.96
C LYS A 43 -6.36 -2.80 -11.78
N THR A 44 -5.49 -3.71 -12.22
CA THR A 44 -5.73 -5.16 -12.09
C THR A 44 -5.77 -5.58 -10.62
N VAL A 45 -4.80 -5.13 -9.83
CA VAL A 45 -4.73 -5.47 -8.39
C VAL A 45 -5.88 -4.83 -7.62
N ALA A 46 -6.21 -3.56 -7.88
CA ALA A 46 -7.33 -2.89 -7.23
C ALA A 46 -8.65 -3.60 -7.53
N LYS A 47 -8.94 -3.88 -8.81
CA LYS A 47 -10.15 -4.62 -9.20
C LYS A 47 -10.24 -6.00 -8.57
N LYS A 48 -9.11 -6.72 -8.48
CA LYS A 48 -9.07 -8.05 -7.86
C LYS A 48 -9.44 -8.02 -6.37
N HIS A 49 -8.97 -7.03 -5.63
CA HIS A 49 -9.16 -6.96 -4.17
C HIS A 49 -10.37 -6.12 -3.73
N LEU A 50 -10.99 -5.39 -4.66
CA LEU A 50 -12.17 -4.55 -4.44
C LEU A 50 -13.38 -5.04 -5.23
N GLN A 51 -13.45 -6.34 -5.58
CA GLN A 51 -14.56 -6.89 -6.39
C GLN A 51 -15.92 -6.66 -5.74
N GLN A 52 -15.98 -6.70 -4.40
CA GLN A 52 -17.21 -6.49 -3.63
C GLN A 52 -17.50 -5.01 -3.32
N GLN A 53 -16.54 -4.11 -3.59
CA GLN A 53 -16.67 -2.65 -3.41
C GLN A 53 -16.04 -1.92 -4.61
N PRO A 54 -16.56 -2.14 -5.84
CA PRO A 54 -15.97 -1.59 -7.06
C PRO A 54 -15.88 -0.05 -7.05
N GLU A 55 -16.75 0.63 -6.32
CA GLU A 55 -16.76 2.07 -6.10
C GLU A 55 -15.49 2.61 -5.44
N LEU A 56 -14.76 1.78 -4.69
CA LEU A 56 -13.50 2.16 -4.04
C LEU A 56 -12.29 2.10 -4.99
N THR A 57 -12.46 1.61 -6.23
CA THR A 57 -11.35 1.37 -7.16
C THR A 57 -10.56 2.64 -7.46
N ASP A 58 -11.25 3.75 -7.75
CA ASP A 58 -10.58 5.00 -8.11
C ASP A 58 -9.90 5.66 -6.91
N GLU A 59 -10.52 5.59 -5.72
CA GLU A 59 -9.87 6.00 -4.45
C GLU A 59 -8.58 5.19 -4.22
N CYS A 60 -8.64 3.88 -4.44
CA CYS A 60 -7.47 3.00 -4.31
C CYS A 60 -6.37 3.33 -5.32
N ILE A 61 -6.69 3.57 -6.60
CA ILE A 61 -5.71 3.93 -7.61
C ILE A 61 -5.00 5.23 -7.23
N ASN A 62 -5.76 6.24 -6.79
CA ASN A 62 -5.21 7.51 -6.33
C ASN A 62 -4.31 7.34 -5.11
N ASP A 63 -4.73 6.54 -4.13
CA ASP A 63 -3.95 6.22 -2.94
C ASP A 63 -2.63 5.48 -3.27
N VAL A 64 -2.63 4.64 -4.31
CA VAL A 64 -1.42 3.99 -4.81
C VAL A 64 -0.48 5.00 -5.46
N LEU A 65 -0.98 5.82 -6.38
CA LEU A 65 -0.17 6.83 -7.07
C LEU A 65 0.42 7.83 -6.07
N LEU A 66 -0.35 8.23 -5.07
CA LEU A 66 0.13 9.07 -3.97
C LEU A 66 1.22 8.37 -3.15
N ALA A 67 1.05 7.08 -2.84
CA ALA A 67 2.07 6.31 -2.14
C ALA A 67 3.36 6.16 -2.97
N VAL A 68 3.25 5.97 -4.29
CA VAL A 68 4.40 5.99 -5.20
C VAL A 68 5.09 7.36 -5.13
N TRP A 69 4.34 8.45 -5.30
CA TRP A 69 4.87 9.82 -5.25
C TRP A 69 5.59 10.16 -3.94
N GLN A 70 5.03 9.73 -2.80
CA GLN A 70 5.56 10.03 -1.48
C GLN A 70 6.70 9.10 -1.05
N HIS A 71 6.69 7.85 -1.50
CA HIS A 71 7.53 6.79 -0.94
C HIS A 71 8.35 6.01 -1.97
N ILE A 72 8.51 6.51 -3.20
CA ILE A 72 9.36 5.88 -4.22
C ILE A 72 10.79 5.63 -3.73
N ALA A 73 11.32 6.46 -2.81
CA ALA A 73 12.66 6.26 -2.24
C ALA A 73 12.81 4.95 -1.43
N SER A 74 11.70 4.31 -1.06
CA SER A 74 11.70 3.00 -0.41
C SER A 74 11.82 1.83 -1.39
N PHE A 75 11.62 2.07 -2.70
CA PHE A 75 11.83 1.09 -3.75
C PHE A 75 13.33 0.84 -3.94
N ASP A 76 13.69 -0.44 -4.11
CA ASP A 76 15.07 -0.86 -4.31
C ASP A 76 15.11 -1.91 -5.42
N ARG A 77 15.64 -1.49 -6.58
CA ARG A 77 15.75 -2.30 -7.80
C ARG A 77 16.61 -3.54 -7.60
N SER A 78 17.51 -3.57 -6.62
CA SER A 78 18.30 -4.78 -6.30
C SER A 78 17.48 -5.88 -5.60
N LYS A 79 16.29 -5.54 -5.09
CA LYS A 79 15.51 -6.44 -4.24
C LYS A 79 14.20 -6.92 -4.86
N SER A 80 13.61 -6.19 -5.81
CA SER A 80 12.44 -6.61 -6.60
C SER A 80 12.32 -5.76 -7.86
N SER A 81 11.59 -6.27 -8.87
CA SER A 81 11.17 -5.43 -10.00
C SER A 81 10.19 -4.34 -9.53
N PHE A 82 10.02 -3.30 -10.34
CA PHE A 82 9.09 -2.21 -10.01
C PHE A 82 7.64 -2.69 -10.05
N GLU A 83 7.29 -3.58 -10.99
CA GLU A 83 5.98 -4.21 -11.14
C GLU A 83 5.59 -4.97 -9.87
N ASN A 84 6.50 -5.80 -9.35
CA ASN A 84 6.25 -6.58 -8.13
C ASN A 84 6.11 -5.68 -6.90
N TRP A 85 6.93 -4.63 -6.82
CA TRP A 85 6.81 -3.66 -5.75
C TRP A 85 5.48 -2.90 -5.83
N LEU A 86 5.11 -2.43 -7.03
CA LEU A 86 3.87 -1.71 -7.29
C LEU A 86 2.65 -2.58 -7.00
N ALA A 87 2.65 -3.85 -7.41
CA ALA A 87 1.59 -4.80 -7.09
C ALA A 87 1.42 -4.99 -5.57
N GLY A 88 2.52 -5.07 -4.83
CA GLY A 88 2.50 -5.12 -3.36
C GLY A 88 1.91 -3.87 -2.73
N VAL A 89 2.30 -2.67 -3.21
CA VAL A 89 1.72 -1.40 -2.77
C VAL A 89 0.24 -1.33 -3.11
N SER A 90 -0.17 -1.76 -4.31
CA SER A 90 -1.57 -1.80 -4.74
C SER A 90 -2.42 -2.73 -3.90
N ARG A 91 -1.92 -3.93 -3.57
CA ARG A 91 -2.63 -4.87 -2.69
C ARG A 91 -2.81 -4.25 -1.30
N TYR A 92 -1.75 -3.65 -0.74
CA TYR A 92 -1.82 -2.98 0.56
C TYR A 92 -2.86 -1.85 0.56
N LYS A 93 -2.87 -1.02 -0.49
CA LYS A 93 -3.81 0.09 -0.61
C LYS A 93 -5.26 -0.36 -0.81
N ALA A 94 -5.50 -1.44 -1.54
CA ALA A 94 -6.85 -2.00 -1.66
C ALA A 94 -7.41 -2.44 -0.29
N ILE A 95 -6.59 -3.13 0.51
CA ILE A 95 -6.96 -3.52 1.88
C ILE A 95 -7.18 -2.27 2.76
N ASP A 96 -6.31 -1.26 2.65
CA ASP A 96 -6.45 0.00 3.39
C ASP A 96 -7.73 0.77 2.99
N CYS A 97 -8.13 0.76 1.72
CA CYS A 97 -9.40 1.33 1.27
C CYS A 97 -10.60 0.63 1.91
N LYS A 98 -10.63 -0.72 1.90
CA LYS A 98 -11.70 -1.48 2.57
C LYS A 98 -11.77 -1.17 4.07
N ARG A 99 -10.62 -1.01 4.72
CA ARG A 99 -10.54 -0.60 6.13
C ARG A 99 -11.14 0.78 6.37
N LYS A 100 -10.73 1.76 5.57
CA LYS A 100 -11.23 3.15 5.67
C LYS A 100 -12.74 3.18 5.43
N TYR A 101 -13.22 2.43 4.43
CA TYR A 101 -14.63 2.30 4.13
C TYR A 101 -15.42 1.68 5.29
N LEU A 102 -14.97 0.54 5.83
CA LEU A 102 -15.58 -0.08 7.00
C LEU A 102 -15.63 0.86 8.21
N LYS A 103 -14.54 1.63 8.43
CA LYS A 103 -14.49 2.63 9.49
C LYS A 103 -15.52 3.74 9.27
N ARG A 104 -15.61 4.30 8.06
CA ARG A 104 -16.60 5.34 7.71
C ARG A 104 -18.03 4.86 7.99
N ILE A 105 -18.39 3.65 7.53
CA ILE A 105 -19.73 3.09 7.76
C ILE A 105 -20.01 2.87 9.26
N LYS A 106 -19.02 2.41 10.04
CA LYS A 106 -19.19 2.22 11.49
C LYS A 106 -19.34 3.55 12.26
N GLU A 107 -18.82 4.64 11.72
CA GLU A 107 -18.87 5.98 12.34
C GLU A 107 -20.10 6.79 11.89
N GLU A 108 -20.76 6.41 10.79
CA GLU A 108 -22.00 7.03 10.35
C GLU A 108 -23.15 6.72 11.33
N PRO A 109 -23.89 7.73 11.82
CA PRO A 109 -25.06 7.50 12.65
C PRO A 109 -26.09 6.73 11.83
N LEU A 110 -26.40 5.51 12.24
CA LEU A 110 -27.48 4.68 11.70
C LEU A 110 -28.80 5.47 11.83
N ASN A 111 -29.20 6.17 10.77
CA ASN A 111 -30.36 7.06 10.80
C ASN A 111 -31.70 6.33 10.63
N THR A 112 -31.72 5.00 10.59
CA THR A 112 -32.94 4.20 10.44
C THR A 112 -32.87 2.91 11.25
N ALA A 113 -33.88 2.67 12.07
CA ALA A 113 -34.03 1.47 12.91
C ALA A 113 -34.37 0.19 12.10
N GLU A 114 -34.38 0.24 10.77
CA GLU A 114 -34.85 -0.83 9.88
C GLU A 114 -33.73 -1.67 9.23
N GLU A 115 -32.45 -1.34 9.43
CA GLU A 115 -31.32 -2.06 8.82
C GLU A 115 -30.56 -2.94 9.84
N THR A 116 -31.24 -3.85 10.52
CA THR A 116 -30.73 -4.36 11.81
C THR A 116 -30.12 -5.76 11.83
N ALA A 117 -30.03 -6.46 10.70
CA ALA A 117 -29.32 -7.75 10.62
C ALA A 117 -28.48 -7.94 9.36
N ASP A 118 -29.00 -7.57 8.19
CA ASP A 118 -28.31 -7.81 6.91
C ASP A 118 -27.12 -6.84 6.70
N ALA A 119 -27.29 -5.58 7.11
CA ALA A 119 -26.20 -4.60 7.16
C ALA A 119 -25.11 -5.04 8.15
N THR A 120 -25.49 -5.49 9.35
CA THR A 120 -24.54 -6.01 10.35
C THR A 120 -23.77 -7.24 9.85
N ASN A 121 -24.45 -8.17 9.17
CA ASN A 121 -23.81 -9.34 8.57
C ASN A 121 -22.87 -8.95 7.42
N SER A 122 -23.24 -7.98 6.59
CA SER A 122 -22.40 -7.47 5.50
C SER A 122 -21.14 -6.79 6.03
N LEU A 123 -21.25 -5.97 7.08
CA LEU A 123 -20.11 -5.35 7.75
C LEU A 123 -19.19 -6.40 8.39
N ARG A 124 -19.75 -7.44 9.02
CA ARG A 124 -18.96 -8.54 9.59
C ARG A 124 -18.22 -9.32 8.51
N ARG A 125 -18.87 -9.64 7.39
CA ARG A 125 -18.22 -10.31 6.24
C ARG A 125 -17.08 -9.48 5.67
N LEU A 126 -17.28 -8.18 5.51
CA LEU A 126 -16.23 -7.27 5.06
C LEU A 126 -15.05 -7.25 6.04
N GLU A 127 -15.32 -7.19 7.35
CA GLU A 127 -14.28 -7.25 8.37
C GLU A 127 -13.52 -8.58 8.36
N GLU A 128 -14.21 -9.71 8.18
CA GLU A 128 -13.59 -11.04 8.03
C GLU A 128 -12.72 -11.12 6.77
N GLU A 129 -13.20 -10.63 5.63
CA GLU A 129 -12.47 -10.58 4.36
C GLU A 129 -11.18 -9.75 4.49
N ILE A 130 -11.27 -8.57 5.07
CA ILE A 130 -10.12 -7.70 5.32
C ILE A 130 -9.08 -8.41 6.20
N ASN A 131 -9.52 -9.06 7.28
CA ASN A 131 -8.64 -9.78 8.18
C ASN A 131 -7.95 -10.96 7.48
N GLU A 132 -8.64 -11.68 6.61
CA GLU A 132 -8.06 -12.81 5.90
C GLU A 132 -7.04 -12.36 4.84
N GLU A 133 -7.37 -11.37 4.01
CA GLU A 133 -6.43 -10.84 3.02
C GLU A 133 -5.15 -10.28 3.66
N MET A 134 -5.28 -9.70 4.86
CA MET A 134 -4.17 -9.25 5.66
C MET A 134 -3.31 -10.41 6.17
N ARG A 135 -3.94 -11.47 6.70
CA ARG A 135 -3.23 -12.67 7.17
C ARG A 135 -2.45 -13.31 6.03
N GLU A 136 -3.04 -13.40 4.84
CA GLU A 136 -2.37 -13.88 3.64
C GLU A 136 -1.16 -13.02 3.26
N MET A 137 -1.31 -11.69 3.29
CA MET A 137 -0.20 -10.78 3.00
C MET A 137 0.95 -10.96 3.99
N LEU A 138 0.63 -11.22 5.26
CA LEU A 138 1.59 -11.41 6.35
C LEU A 138 1.89 -12.89 6.63
N ALA A 139 1.53 -13.81 5.73
CA ALA A 139 1.61 -15.25 5.96
C ALA A 139 3.07 -15.71 6.18
N CYS A 140 4.03 -15.08 5.51
CA CYS A 140 5.45 -15.36 5.66
C CYS A 140 6.07 -14.87 7.00
N LEU A 141 5.32 -14.10 7.80
CA LEU A 141 5.76 -13.61 9.09
C LEU A 141 5.37 -14.60 10.21
N ASN A 142 6.27 -14.72 11.20
CA ASN A 142 5.92 -15.45 12.42
C ASN A 142 4.88 -14.65 13.24
N LYS A 143 4.28 -15.29 14.25
CA LYS A 143 3.20 -14.69 15.07
C LYS A 143 3.59 -13.34 15.68
N GLN A 144 4.83 -13.19 16.14
CA GLN A 144 5.30 -11.94 16.76
C GLN A 144 5.52 -10.82 15.74
N ASP A 145 6.21 -11.11 14.64
CA ASP A 145 6.42 -10.18 13.54
C ASP A 145 5.06 -9.73 12.98
N ARG A 146 4.13 -10.66 12.77
CA ARG A 146 2.77 -10.37 12.29
C ARG A 146 2.02 -9.41 13.22
N GLY A 147 2.01 -9.69 14.53
CA GLY A 147 1.35 -8.83 15.51
C GLY A 147 1.93 -7.41 15.58
N ILE A 148 3.24 -7.25 15.38
CA ILE A 148 3.89 -5.93 15.29
C ILE A 148 3.43 -5.19 14.03
N PHE A 149 3.37 -5.87 12.88
CA PHE A 149 2.89 -5.27 11.63
C PHE A 149 1.41 -4.89 11.71
N GLU A 150 0.57 -5.75 12.30
CA GLU A 150 -0.83 -5.44 12.55
C GLU A 150 -0.98 -4.17 13.39
N ARG A 151 -0.31 -4.07 14.53
CA ARG A 151 -0.39 -2.87 15.38
C ARG A 151 0.09 -1.61 14.65
N MET A 152 1.24 -1.69 13.99
CA MET A 152 1.86 -0.54 13.36
C MET A 152 1.08 -0.03 12.15
N PHE A 153 0.68 -0.92 11.24
CA PHE A 153 0.06 -0.52 9.97
C PHE A 153 -1.47 -0.49 10.04
N TRP A 154 -2.08 -1.29 10.93
CA TRP A 154 -3.53 -1.40 11.05
C TRP A 154 -4.12 -0.56 12.16
N LYS A 155 -3.52 -0.61 13.35
CA LYS A 155 -4.00 0.16 14.51
C LYS A 155 -3.39 1.56 14.57
N GLY A 156 -2.39 1.83 13.73
CA GLY A 156 -1.67 3.11 13.73
C GLY A 156 -0.85 3.32 15.00
N GLU A 157 -0.57 2.25 15.75
CA GLU A 157 0.23 2.33 16.98
C GLU A 157 1.67 2.73 16.63
N SER A 158 2.19 3.71 17.34
CA SER A 158 3.59 4.11 17.31
C SER A 158 4.50 3.01 17.85
N VAL A 159 5.78 3.05 17.48
CA VAL A 159 6.79 2.11 18.01
C VAL A 159 6.81 2.12 19.54
N LYS A 160 6.58 3.28 20.15
CA LYS A 160 6.52 3.46 21.60
C LYS A 160 5.32 2.74 22.23
N GLU A 161 4.14 2.84 21.62
CA GLU A 161 2.92 2.14 22.08
C GLU A 161 3.06 0.62 21.91
N ILE A 162 3.64 0.16 20.80
CA ILE A 162 3.92 -1.26 20.57
C ILE A 162 4.93 -1.79 21.58
N SER A 163 6.01 -1.04 21.80
CA SER A 163 7.05 -1.33 22.79
C SER A 163 6.45 -1.51 24.19
N ALA A 164 5.61 -0.56 24.62
CA ALA A 164 4.94 -0.62 25.92
C ALA A 164 3.95 -1.79 26.03
N SER A 165 3.08 -1.98 25.03
CA SER A 165 2.04 -3.01 25.07
C SER A 165 2.57 -4.44 24.94
N MET A 166 3.71 -4.63 24.26
CA MET A 166 4.32 -5.95 24.04
C MET A 166 5.47 -6.25 25.02
N GLY A 167 5.83 -5.32 25.92
CA GLY A 167 6.94 -5.51 26.86
C GLY A 167 8.30 -5.66 26.18
N MET A 168 8.50 -4.99 25.04
CA MET A 168 9.71 -5.06 24.22
C MET A 168 10.47 -3.74 24.27
N LYS A 169 11.75 -3.73 23.90
CA LYS A 169 12.49 -2.47 23.65
C LYS A 169 12.10 -1.92 22.27
N GLU A 170 12.03 -0.59 22.12
CA GLU A 170 11.78 0.05 20.81
C GLU A 170 12.77 -0.43 19.73
N THR A 171 14.05 -0.60 20.09
CA THR A 171 15.08 -1.16 19.20
C THR A 171 14.74 -2.57 18.72
N ALA A 172 14.13 -3.39 19.57
CA ALA A 172 13.65 -4.71 19.18
C ALA A 172 12.48 -4.60 18.19
N VAL A 173 11.52 -3.70 18.43
CA VAL A 173 10.40 -3.44 17.50
C VAL A 173 10.93 -3.02 16.12
N TYR A 174 11.87 -2.08 16.05
CA TYR A 174 12.52 -1.69 14.79
C TYR A 174 13.20 -2.88 14.08
N ASN A 175 13.89 -3.73 14.83
CA ASN A 175 14.53 -4.93 14.27
C ASN A 175 13.50 -5.95 13.72
N HIS A 176 12.37 -6.13 14.41
CA HIS A 176 11.27 -6.96 13.91
C HIS A 176 10.68 -6.40 12.62
N VAL A 177 10.40 -5.10 12.57
CA VAL A 177 9.88 -4.44 11.36
C VAL A 177 10.87 -4.57 10.20
N SER A 178 12.16 -4.34 10.44
CA SER A 178 13.20 -4.46 9.42
C SER A 178 13.27 -5.88 8.83
N ARG A 179 13.35 -6.91 9.70
CA ARG A 179 13.37 -8.31 9.27
C ARG A 179 12.07 -8.74 8.59
N GLY A 180 10.92 -8.29 9.11
CA GLY A 180 9.62 -8.57 8.53
C GLY A 180 9.48 -8.00 7.12
N LYS A 181 9.90 -6.74 6.90
CA LYS A 181 9.94 -6.12 5.55
C LYS A 181 10.81 -6.92 4.59
N LYS A 182 11.93 -7.48 5.06
CA LYS A 182 12.80 -8.35 4.25
C LYS A 182 12.11 -9.66 3.86
N LYS A 183 11.39 -10.31 4.79
CA LYS A 183 10.63 -11.54 4.53
C LYS A 183 9.47 -11.29 3.55
N LEU A 184 8.66 -10.26 3.81
CA LEU A 184 7.55 -9.87 2.94
C LEU A 184 8.00 -9.61 1.51
N ARG A 185 9.13 -8.91 1.34
CA ARG A 185 9.67 -8.65 0.01
C ARG A 185 10.06 -9.93 -0.72
N LYS A 186 10.72 -10.89 -0.05
CA LYS A 186 11.06 -12.19 -0.65
C LYS A 186 9.79 -12.94 -1.07
N TYR A 187 8.83 -13.03 -0.16
CA TYR A 187 7.56 -13.73 -0.39
C TYR A 187 6.77 -13.16 -1.57
N LEU A 188 6.66 -11.83 -1.67
CA LEU A 188 6.00 -11.16 -2.79
C LEU A 188 6.74 -11.36 -4.12
N THR A 189 8.08 -11.45 -4.09
CA THR A 189 8.88 -11.74 -5.29
C THR A 189 8.68 -13.19 -5.76
N GLU A 190 8.48 -14.12 -4.82
CA GLU A 190 8.24 -15.53 -5.12
C GLU A 190 6.81 -15.79 -5.63
N ILE A 191 5.79 -15.13 -5.06
CA ILE A 191 4.40 -15.20 -5.56
C ILE A 191 4.25 -14.52 -6.92
N GLY A 192 4.94 -13.40 -7.15
CA GLY A 192 4.94 -12.70 -8.43
C GLY A 192 5.44 -13.58 -9.59
N ARG A 193 6.30 -14.57 -9.32
CA ARG A 193 6.73 -15.57 -10.31
C ARG A 193 5.67 -16.65 -10.59
N GLY A 194 4.77 -16.92 -9.64
CA GLY A 194 3.74 -17.96 -9.77
C GLY A 194 2.39 -17.47 -10.31
N SER A 195 2.21 -16.16 -10.47
CA SER A 195 0.95 -15.56 -10.97
C SER A 195 1.05 -15.10 -12.44
N SER A 196 2.15 -15.41 -13.13
CA SER A 196 2.31 -15.23 -14.57
C SER A 196 2.11 -16.56 -15.30
N LEU A 197 0.90 -17.12 -15.23
CA LEU A 197 0.34 -18.09 -16.19
C LEU A 197 -1.16 -17.87 -16.28
#